data_AF-A0A0M6WRT1-F1
#
_entry.id   AF-A0A0M6WRT1-F1
#
_cell.length_a   1.000
_cell.length_b   1.000
_cell.length_c   1.000
_cell.angle_alpha   90.00
_cell.angle_beta   90.00
_cell.angle_gamma   90.00
#
_symmetry.space_group_name_H-M   'P 1'
#
loop_
_entity.id
_entity.type
_entity.pdbx_description
1 polymer ?
#
loop_
_entity_poly.entity_id
_entity_poly.type
_entity_poly.pdbx_seq_one_letter_code
_entity_poly.pdbx_strand_id
1 'polypeptide(L)'
;MRQLPKSGEFYRHFKNKLYQIIAVAKHSETGEQLVIYQALYGDFGVYARPLEMFMSEVDHEKYPDVAQKYRFERVELSSDVPAEAQKETSVQSEYEGGINPKVLEFLDSEDFDERYNILVALRDEIDDQIINTLAVALDVVIPEGDIDDRYDQLKMCLRTRQRYESNRLR
;
A
#
# COMPACT_ATOMS: atom_id res chain seq x y z
N MET A 1 9.19 1.49 -28.34
CA MET A 1 10.09 1.94 -27.25
C MET A 1 9.26 2.76 -26.27
N ARG A 2 9.27 2.41 -24.98
CA ARG A 2 8.51 3.11 -23.94
C ARG A 2 9.23 4.43 -23.60
N GLN A 3 8.49 5.50 -23.30
CA GLN A 3 9.12 6.77 -22.93
C GLN A 3 9.83 6.64 -21.57
N LEU A 4 11.02 7.22 -21.48
CA LEU A 4 11.77 7.30 -20.23
C LEU A 4 11.04 8.20 -19.23
N PRO A 5 11.03 7.83 -17.94
CA PRO A 5 10.46 8.68 -16.89
C PRO A 5 11.17 10.02 -16.83
N LYS A 6 10.39 11.09 -16.72
CA LYS A 6 10.87 12.47 -16.62
C LYS A 6 10.59 13.04 -15.24
N SER A 7 11.45 13.96 -14.81
CA SER A 7 11.24 14.72 -13.58
C SER A 7 9.86 15.37 -13.58
N GLY A 8 9.15 15.26 -12.46
CA GLY A 8 7.79 15.77 -12.26
C GLY A 8 6.67 14.85 -12.73
N GLU A 9 6.96 13.76 -13.44
CA GLU A 9 5.93 12.79 -13.82
C GLU A 9 5.48 11.95 -12.62
N PHE A 10 4.22 11.54 -12.64
CA PHE A 10 3.61 10.71 -11.62
C PHE A 10 3.42 9.29 -12.12
N TYR A 11 3.72 8.32 -11.26
CA TYR A 11 3.64 6.91 -11.56
C TYR A 11 2.87 6.18 -10.46
N ARG A 12 2.01 5.25 -10.88
CA ARG A 12 1.33 4.31 -10.00
C ARG A 12 2.02 2.95 -10.07
N HIS A 13 2.42 2.44 -8.91
CA HIS A 13 2.89 1.06 -8.78
C HIS A 13 1.73 0.08 -8.90
N PHE A 14 1.97 -1.15 -9.35
CA PHE A 14 0.91 -2.16 -9.49
C PHE A 14 0.18 -2.51 -8.18
N LYS A 15 0.77 -2.14 -7.04
CA LYS A 15 0.15 -2.18 -5.70
C LYS A 15 -0.65 -0.92 -5.35
N ASN A 16 -1.10 -0.15 -6.34
CA ASN A 16 -1.87 1.10 -6.18
C ASN A 16 -1.21 2.21 -5.34
N LYS A 17 0.11 2.21 -5.19
CA LYS A 17 0.86 3.30 -4.54
C LYS A 17 1.35 4.34 -5.54
N LEU A 18 1.22 5.61 -5.20
CA LEU A 18 1.62 6.74 -6.04
C LEU A 18 3.02 7.23 -5.71
N TYR A 19 3.75 7.57 -6.76
CA TYR A 19 5.11 8.08 -6.69
C TYR A 19 5.31 9.23 -7.68
N GLN A 20 6.19 10.15 -7.33
CA GLN A 20 6.64 11.21 -8.24
C GLN A 20 8.10 10.97 -8.63
N ILE A 21 8.41 11.13 -9.91
CA ILE A 21 9.78 11.06 -10.39
C ILE A 21 10.48 12.37 -10.05
N ILE A 22 11.58 12.27 -9.30
CA ILE A 22 12.46 13.42 -9.01
C ILE A 22 13.44 13.59 -10.16
N ALA A 23 14.16 12.52 -10.53
CA ALA A 23 15.19 12.57 -11.55
C ALA A 23 15.54 11.17 -12.06
N VAL A 24 16.21 11.11 -13.22
CA VAL A 24 16.95 9.92 -13.64
C VAL A 24 18.43 10.22 -13.43
N ALA A 25 19.07 9.44 -12.56
CA ALA A 25 20.47 9.57 -12.20
C ALA A 25 21.31 8.50 -12.91
N LYS A 26 22.62 8.73 -12.97
CA LYS A 26 23.60 7.73 -13.41
C LYS A 26 24.39 7.27 -12.19
N HIS A 27 24.43 5.97 -11.93
CA HIS A 27 25.25 5.38 -10.88
C HIS A 27 26.72 5.67 -11.20
N SER A 28 27.44 6.29 -10.26
CA SER A 28 28.82 6.75 -10.50
C SER A 28 29.79 5.59 -10.72
N GLU A 29 29.63 4.50 -9.98
CA GLU A 29 30.52 3.33 -10.06
C GLU A 29 30.22 2.41 -11.25
N THR A 30 28.95 2.04 -11.47
CA THR A 30 28.56 1.08 -12.53
C THR A 30 28.18 1.75 -13.85
N GLY A 31 27.82 3.04 -13.82
CA GLY A 31 27.30 3.76 -14.98
C GLY A 31 25.85 3.45 -15.32
N GLU A 32 25.17 2.63 -14.52
CA GLU A 32 23.77 2.24 -14.72
C GLU A 32 22.81 3.41 -14.52
N GLN A 33 21.70 3.42 -15.24
CA GLN A 33 20.66 4.43 -15.06
C GLN A 33 19.76 4.04 -13.89
N LEU A 34 19.55 4.99 -12.97
CA LEU A 34 18.69 4.86 -11.81
C LEU A 34 17.55 5.87 -11.91
N VAL A 35 16.34 5.44 -11.57
CA VAL A 35 15.20 6.33 -11.35
C VAL A 35 15.18 6.72 -9.88
N ILE A 36 15.24 8.03 -9.62
CA ILE A 36 15.07 8.61 -8.30
C ILE A 36 13.64 9.09 -8.19
N TYR A 37 12.89 8.54 -7.25
CA TYR A 37 11.47 8.80 -7.09
C TYR A 37 11.07 8.89 -5.62
N GLN A 38 10.02 9.66 -5.35
CA GLN A 38 9.47 9.91 -4.03
C GLN A 38 8.12 9.23 -3.87
N ALA A 39 7.89 8.59 -2.72
CA ALA A 39 6.57 8.12 -2.32
C ALA A 39 5.64 9.32 -2.03
N LEU A 40 4.40 9.26 -2.51
CA LEU A 40 3.38 10.27 -2.21
C LEU A 40 2.44 9.82 -1.08
N TYR A 41 2.97 9.04 -0.15
CA TYR A 41 2.27 8.47 0.99
C TYR A 41 3.26 8.27 2.14
N GLY A 42 2.74 8.08 3.36
CA GLY A 42 3.56 7.93 4.56
C GLY A 42 4.53 9.10 4.75
N ASP A 43 5.79 8.81 5.06
CA ASP A 43 6.83 9.82 5.33
C ASP A 43 7.46 10.44 4.07
N PHE A 44 6.85 10.25 2.90
CA PHE A 44 7.36 10.77 1.61
C PHE A 44 8.82 10.38 1.29
N GLY A 45 9.16 9.12 1.59
CA GLY A 45 10.49 8.56 1.38
C GLY A 45 10.97 8.64 -0.07
N VAL A 46 12.28 8.82 -0.25
CA VAL A 46 12.94 8.92 -1.56
C VAL A 46 13.76 7.66 -1.82
N TYR A 47 13.60 7.08 -3.01
CA TYR A 47 14.19 5.81 -3.38
C TYR A 47 14.94 5.91 -4.71
N ALA A 48 15.95 5.05 -4.87
CA ALA A 48 16.67 4.86 -6.12
C ALA A 48 16.46 3.42 -6.61
N ARG A 49 16.11 3.24 -7.88
CA ARG A 49 15.91 1.92 -8.48
C ARG A 49 16.49 1.86 -9.90
N PRO A 50 17.11 0.74 -10.32
CA PRO A 50 17.52 0.56 -11.71
C PRO A 50 16.40 0.84 -12.70
N LEU A 51 16.69 1.64 -13.72
CA LEU A 51 15.74 2.08 -14.74
C LEU A 51 15.06 0.88 -15.42
N GLU A 52 15.83 -0.16 -15.76
CA GLU A 52 15.29 -1.37 -16.39
C GLU A 52 14.26 -2.06 -15.48
N MET A 53 14.55 -2.17 -14.18
CA MET A 53 13.64 -2.75 -13.19
C MET A 53 12.43 -1.85 -12.87
N PHE A 54 12.56 -0.55 -13.06
CA PHE A 54 11.44 0.39 -12.90
C PHE A 54 10.49 0.28 -14.10
N MET A 55 11.02 0.14 -15.29
CA MET A 55 10.24 0.06 -16.53
C MET A 55 9.73 -1.36 -16.86
N SER A 56 10.09 -2.36 -16.04
CA SER A 56 9.76 -3.76 -16.29
C SER A 56 8.26 -4.06 -16.16
N GLU A 57 7.86 -5.19 -16.74
CA GLU A 57 6.51 -5.74 -16.61
C GLU A 57 6.30 -6.31 -15.20
N VAL A 58 5.03 -6.40 -14.79
CA VAL A 58 4.65 -7.13 -13.58
C VAL A 58 4.93 -8.61 -13.82
N ASP A 59 5.43 -9.28 -12.80
CA ASP A 59 5.55 -10.73 -12.80
C ASP A 59 4.17 -11.35 -12.61
N HIS A 60 3.53 -11.75 -13.72
CA HIS A 60 2.18 -12.32 -13.70
C HIS A 60 2.18 -13.79 -13.28
N GLU A 61 3.33 -14.47 -13.18
CA GLU A 61 3.41 -15.79 -12.55
C GLU A 61 3.24 -15.65 -11.03
N LYS A 62 3.85 -14.62 -10.46
CA LYS A 62 3.71 -14.28 -9.04
C LYS A 62 2.42 -13.53 -8.70
N TYR A 63 1.92 -12.71 -9.62
CA TYR A 63 0.75 -11.85 -9.43
C TYR A 63 -0.27 -12.02 -10.58
N PRO A 64 -0.99 -13.15 -10.62
CA PRO A 64 -1.88 -13.46 -11.76
C PRO A 64 -3.10 -12.53 -11.87
N ASP A 65 -3.57 -11.97 -10.75
CA ASP A 65 -4.79 -11.15 -10.71
C ASP A 65 -4.52 -9.66 -11.02
N VAL A 66 -3.27 -9.27 -11.27
CA VAL A 66 -2.90 -7.88 -11.53
C VAL A 66 -3.19 -7.54 -12.98
N ALA A 67 -4.18 -6.66 -13.20
CA ALA A 67 -4.52 -6.15 -14.53
C ALA A 67 -3.47 -5.16 -15.10
N GLN A 68 -2.63 -4.57 -14.24
CA GLN A 68 -1.61 -3.61 -14.63
C GLN A 68 -0.44 -4.31 -15.34
N LYS A 69 -0.10 -3.88 -16.56
CA LYS A 69 0.92 -4.55 -17.36
C LYS A 69 2.33 -4.31 -16.81
N TYR A 70 2.61 -3.08 -16.39
CA TYR A 70 3.94 -2.68 -15.93
C TYR A 70 4.00 -2.45 -14.43
N ARG A 71 5.18 -2.66 -13.83
CA ARG A 71 5.37 -2.41 -12.40
C ARG A 71 5.00 -0.99 -11.99
N PHE A 72 5.35 -0.04 -12.85
CA PHE A 72 5.00 1.37 -12.73
C PHE A 72 4.36 1.85 -14.03
N GLU A 73 3.22 2.51 -13.91
CA GLU A 73 2.50 3.13 -15.02
C GLU A 73 2.32 4.62 -14.76
N ARG A 74 2.57 5.44 -15.80
CA ARG A 74 2.42 6.88 -15.71
C ARG A 74 0.95 7.23 -15.54
N VAL A 75 0.66 8.15 -14.63
CA VAL A 75 -0.67 8.70 -14.40
C VAL A 75 -0.63 10.22 -14.57
N GLU A 76 -1.72 10.81 -15.02
CA GLU A 76 -1.89 12.26 -15.04
C GLU A 76 -2.75 12.65 -13.84
N LEU A 77 -2.22 13.46 -12.93
CA LEU A 77 -3.04 14.11 -11.92
C LEU A 77 -3.74 15.29 -12.57
N SER A 78 -4.92 15.05 -13.11
CA SER A 78 -5.84 16.12 -13.49
C SER A 78 -6.33 16.83 -12.23
N SER A 79 -6.19 18.15 -12.18
CA SER A 79 -6.61 19.01 -11.06
C SER A 79 -8.13 19.18 -10.95
N ASP A 80 -8.92 18.42 -11.70
CA ASP A 80 -10.38 18.43 -11.60
C ASP A 80 -10.81 17.60 -10.39
N VAL A 81 -10.92 18.26 -9.24
CA VAL A 81 -11.64 17.77 -8.07
C VAL A 81 -13.14 17.77 -8.40
N PRO A 82 -13.84 16.62 -8.44
CA PRO A 82 -15.28 16.63 -8.28
C PRO A 82 -15.55 16.91 -6.79
N ALA A 83 -15.96 18.14 -6.51
CA ALA A 83 -16.49 18.55 -5.23
C ALA A 83 -17.89 17.96 -5.04
N GLU A 84 -17.99 16.75 -4.50
CA GLU A 84 -19.23 16.12 -3.99
C GLU A 84 -18.78 14.87 -3.19
N ALA A 85 -18.93 14.73 -1.88
CA ALA A 85 -19.99 15.21 -1.00
C ALA A 85 -19.46 15.48 0.43
N GLN A 86 -19.83 16.64 0.96
CA GLN A 86 -19.84 16.90 2.39
C GLN A 86 -21.07 16.24 3.01
N LYS A 87 -20.87 15.41 4.05
CA LYS A 87 -21.82 15.35 5.16
C LYS A 87 -21.07 15.18 6.47
N GLU A 88 -21.31 16.16 7.32
CA GLU A 88 -20.62 16.49 8.56
C GLU A 88 -20.95 15.49 9.69
N THR A 89 -19.92 15.02 10.39
CA THR A 89 -19.91 14.99 11.87
C THR A 89 -18.45 14.94 12.33
N SER A 90 -18.13 15.90 13.19
CA SER A 90 -16.83 16.27 13.71
C SER A 90 -16.22 15.23 14.65
N VAL A 91 -15.12 14.60 14.23
CA VAL A 91 -13.95 14.28 15.09
C VAL A 91 -12.69 14.41 14.21
N GLN A 92 -11.75 15.22 14.67
CA GLN A 92 -10.49 15.58 14.01
C GLN A 92 -9.48 14.42 14.06
N SER A 93 -9.09 13.88 12.90
CA SER A 93 -7.74 13.37 12.61
C SER A 93 -7.70 12.87 11.16
N GLU A 94 -6.92 13.55 10.32
CA GLU A 94 -6.24 13.07 9.11
C GLU A 94 -6.74 11.74 8.48
N TYR A 95 -7.64 11.82 7.50
CA TYR A 95 -7.90 10.75 6.53
C TYR A 95 -8.13 11.35 5.13
N GLU A 96 -7.09 11.93 4.54
CA GLU A 96 -7.06 12.19 3.09
C GLU A 96 -6.68 10.90 2.36
N GLY A 97 -7.69 10.06 2.11
CA GLY A 97 -7.56 8.81 1.38
C GLY A 97 -8.73 7.92 1.75
N GLY A 98 -9.65 7.70 0.82
CA GLY A 98 -10.82 6.86 1.08
C GLY A 98 -10.44 5.56 1.76
N ILE A 99 -11.14 5.22 2.85
CA ILE A 99 -10.90 4.00 3.62
C ILE A 99 -11.07 2.82 2.65
N ASN A 100 -10.07 1.94 2.57
CA ASN A 100 -10.14 0.77 1.71
C ASN A 100 -11.40 -0.03 2.06
N PRO A 101 -12.26 -0.39 1.08
CA PRO A 101 -13.50 -1.12 1.35
C PRO A 101 -13.26 -2.43 2.10
N LYS A 102 -12.12 -3.10 1.87
CA LYS A 102 -11.73 -4.31 2.62
C LYS A 102 -11.37 -4.01 4.08
N VAL A 103 -10.89 -2.81 4.39
CA VAL A 103 -10.63 -2.41 5.79
C VAL A 103 -11.96 -2.18 6.51
N LEU A 104 -12.95 -1.57 5.85
CA LEU A 104 -14.30 -1.47 6.42
C LEU A 104 -14.91 -2.85 6.66
N GLU A 105 -14.81 -3.74 5.67
CA GLU A 105 -15.28 -5.12 5.77
C GLU A 105 -14.62 -5.87 6.95
N PHE A 106 -13.33 -5.63 7.20
CA PHE A 106 -12.62 -6.19 8.36
C PHE A 106 -13.19 -5.67 9.70
N LEU A 107 -13.48 -4.36 9.78
CA LEU A 107 -13.99 -3.73 11.00
C LEU A 107 -15.41 -4.18 11.31
N ASP A 108 -16.24 -4.36 10.28
CA ASP A 108 -17.64 -4.79 10.39
C ASP A 108 -17.76 -6.30 10.67
N SER A 109 -16.78 -7.11 10.26
CA SER A 109 -16.77 -8.54 10.57
C SER A 109 -16.55 -8.77 12.06
N GLU A 110 -17.38 -9.61 12.68
CA GLU A 110 -17.23 -10.04 14.08
C GLU A 110 -16.43 -11.35 14.22
N ASP A 111 -16.19 -12.05 13.11
CA ASP A 111 -15.57 -13.37 13.07
C ASP A 111 -14.06 -13.27 12.75
N PHE A 112 -13.23 -13.93 13.55
CA PHE A 112 -11.78 -13.86 13.38
C PHE A 112 -11.26 -14.63 12.15
N ASP A 113 -11.99 -15.63 11.65
CA ASP A 113 -11.65 -16.34 10.42
C ASP A 113 -11.92 -15.47 9.19
N GLU A 114 -13.05 -14.77 9.17
CA GLU A 114 -13.36 -13.80 8.11
C GLU A 114 -12.38 -12.63 8.11
N ARG A 115 -12.10 -12.03 9.29
CA ARG A 115 -11.05 -11.03 9.46
C ARG A 115 -9.68 -11.49 8.94
N TYR A 116 -9.31 -12.75 9.15
CA TYR A 116 -8.04 -13.29 8.68
C TYR A 116 -8.01 -13.44 7.16
N ASN A 117 -9.10 -13.89 6.55
CA ASN A 117 -9.23 -13.97 5.11
C ASN A 117 -9.14 -12.58 4.47
N ILE A 118 -9.80 -11.58 5.05
CA ILE A 118 -9.75 -10.19 4.59
C ILE A 118 -8.33 -9.63 4.73
N LEU A 119 -7.66 -9.86 5.86
CA LEU A 119 -6.28 -9.44 6.09
C LEU A 119 -5.32 -10.07 5.06
N VAL A 120 -5.51 -11.35 4.73
CA VAL A 120 -4.74 -12.04 3.69
C VAL A 120 -5.02 -11.46 2.31
N ALA A 121 -6.27 -11.13 2.00
CA ALA A 121 -6.68 -10.51 0.74
C ALA A 121 -6.24 -9.03 0.62
N LEU A 122 -5.89 -8.40 1.74
CA LEU A 122 -5.33 -7.05 1.83
C LEU A 122 -3.81 -7.03 1.68
N ARG A 123 -3.13 -8.17 1.71
CA ARG A 123 -1.66 -8.26 1.72
C ARG A 123 -0.97 -7.41 0.66
N ASP A 124 -1.52 -7.35 -0.55
CA ASP A 124 -0.91 -6.63 -1.66
C ASP A 124 -1.15 -5.11 -1.64
N GLU A 125 -2.18 -4.66 -0.91
CA GLU A 125 -2.58 -3.27 -0.76
C GLU A 125 -2.19 -2.68 0.60
N ILE A 126 -1.58 -3.50 1.47
CA ILE A 126 -1.30 -3.11 2.84
C ILE A 126 -0.22 -2.02 2.90
N ASP A 127 -0.46 -1.06 3.79
CA ASP A 127 0.46 0.01 4.12
C ASP A 127 0.49 0.24 5.64
N ASP A 128 1.37 1.12 6.08
CA ASP A 128 1.53 1.46 7.50
C ASP A 128 0.24 2.01 8.14
N GLN A 129 -0.58 2.74 7.38
CA GLN A 129 -1.84 3.30 7.89
C GLN A 129 -2.90 2.22 8.11
N ILE A 130 -3.03 1.28 7.16
CA ILE A 130 -3.91 0.12 7.25
C ILE A 130 -3.46 -0.75 8.42
N ILE A 131 -2.17 -1.04 8.54
CA ILE A 131 -1.64 -1.84 9.67
C ILE A 131 -1.97 -1.15 11.00
N ASN A 132 -1.75 0.15 11.13
CA ASN A 132 -2.07 0.90 12.34
C ASN A 132 -3.58 0.87 12.65
N THR A 133 -4.42 1.11 11.64
CA THR A 133 -5.88 1.10 11.80
C THR A 133 -6.38 -0.26 12.26
N LEU A 134 -5.90 -1.33 11.63
CA LEU A 134 -6.25 -2.70 11.99
C LEU A 134 -5.68 -3.08 13.36
N ALA A 135 -4.47 -2.64 13.70
CA ALA A 135 -3.86 -2.86 15.01
C ALA A 135 -4.68 -2.21 16.13
N VAL A 136 -5.17 -0.97 15.91
CA VAL A 136 -6.07 -0.28 16.86
C VAL A 136 -7.41 -1.01 16.98
N ALA A 137 -8.01 -1.44 15.87
CA ALA A 137 -9.27 -2.19 15.90
C ALA A 137 -9.15 -3.53 16.62
N LEU A 138 -7.98 -4.15 16.52
CA LEU A 138 -7.65 -5.36 17.26
C LEU A 138 -7.09 -5.06 18.66
N ASP A 139 -6.95 -3.82 19.12
CA ASP A 139 -6.33 -3.53 20.42
C ASP A 139 -4.99 -4.28 20.62
N VAL A 140 -4.13 -4.23 19.60
CA VAL A 140 -2.78 -4.81 19.60
C VAL A 140 -1.75 -3.73 19.30
N VAL A 141 -0.60 -3.82 19.97
CA VAL A 141 0.54 -2.95 19.70
C VAL A 141 1.49 -3.68 18.76
N ILE A 142 1.64 -3.17 17.54
CA ILE A 142 2.58 -3.69 16.54
C ILE A 142 3.81 -2.75 16.52
N PRO A 143 4.99 -3.23 16.93
CA PRO A 143 6.25 -2.50 16.81
C PRO A 143 6.48 -1.87 15.43
N GLU A 144 7.21 -0.77 15.41
CA GLU A 144 7.72 -0.19 14.16
C GLU A 144 8.75 -1.13 13.53
N GLY A 145 8.71 -1.26 12.21
CA GLY A 145 9.48 -2.23 11.45
C GLY A 145 9.15 -2.12 9.96
N ASP A 146 9.65 -3.06 9.15
CA ASP A 146 9.25 -3.10 7.75
C ASP A 146 7.79 -3.58 7.60
N ILE A 147 7.15 -3.23 6.48
CA ILE A 147 5.72 -3.51 6.27
C ILE A 147 5.44 -5.02 6.31
N ASP A 148 6.36 -5.84 5.80
CA ASP A 148 6.21 -7.29 5.77
C ASP A 148 6.25 -7.91 7.18
N ASP A 149 7.20 -7.50 8.04
CA ASP A 149 7.31 -7.93 9.43
C ASP A 149 6.10 -7.45 10.25
N ARG A 150 5.69 -6.19 10.07
CA ARG A 150 4.52 -5.63 10.76
C ARG A 150 3.23 -6.35 10.37
N TYR A 151 3.08 -6.65 9.08
CA TYR A 151 1.97 -7.46 8.56
C TYR A 151 1.99 -8.88 9.15
N ASP A 152 3.15 -9.54 9.17
CA ASP A 152 3.28 -10.88 9.73
C ASP A 152 2.98 -10.91 11.22
N GLN A 153 3.38 -9.87 11.97
CA GLN A 153 3.03 -9.72 13.39
C GLN A 153 1.51 -9.54 13.59
N LEU A 154 0.87 -8.66 12.82
CA LEU A 154 -0.58 -8.47 12.85
C LEU A 154 -1.33 -9.78 12.53
N LYS A 155 -0.85 -10.51 11.52
CA LYS A 155 -1.38 -11.82 11.12
C LYS A 155 -1.18 -12.88 12.21
N MET A 156 -0.04 -12.90 12.90
CA MET A 156 0.22 -13.80 14.02
C MET A 156 -0.67 -13.48 15.24
N CYS A 157 -0.90 -12.20 15.54
CA CYS A 157 -1.83 -11.77 16.58
C CYS A 157 -3.25 -12.26 16.29
N LEU A 158 -3.72 -12.03 15.06
CA LEU A 158 -5.05 -12.47 14.65
C LEU A 158 -5.19 -13.99 14.72
N ARG A 159 -4.17 -14.74 14.26
CA ARG A 159 -4.14 -16.20 14.32
C ARG A 159 -4.12 -16.77 15.73
N THR A 160 -3.44 -16.07 16.65
CA THR A 160 -3.46 -16.40 18.07
C THR A 160 -4.87 -16.23 18.62
N ARG A 161 -5.54 -15.12 18.30
CA ARG A 161 -6.92 -14.87 18.75
C ARG A 161 -7.95 -15.82 18.16
N GLN A 162 -7.85 -16.16 16.88
CA GLN A 162 -8.66 -17.24 16.27
C GLN A 162 -8.63 -18.52 17.12
N ARG A 163 -7.45 -18.86 17.66
CA ARG A 163 -7.27 -20.09 18.44
C ARG A 163 -7.84 -20.02 19.86
N TYR A 164 -7.81 -18.85 20.49
CA TYR A 164 -8.13 -18.70 21.92
C TYR A 164 -9.46 -18.00 22.19
N GLU A 165 -9.99 -17.19 21.27
CA GLU A 165 -11.27 -16.48 21.44
C GLU A 165 -12.44 -17.26 20.84
N SER A 166 -12.26 -17.94 19.70
CA SER A 166 -13.28 -18.84 19.13
C SER A 166 -13.59 -20.06 20.04
N ASN A 167 -12.68 -20.40 20.95
CA ASN A 167 -12.86 -21.48 21.94
C ASN A 167 -13.32 -21.01 23.33
N ARG A 168 -13.48 -19.70 23.58
CA ARG A 168 -13.92 -19.16 24.89
C ARG A 168 -15.44 -19.06 25.03
N LEU A 169 -16.20 -19.19 23.95
CA LEU A 169 -17.66 -19.05 23.92
C LEU A 169 -18.41 -20.37 23.68
N ARG A 170 -17.82 -21.52 24.03
CA ARG A 170 -18.55 -22.79 24.13
C ARG A 170 -18.69 -23.23 25.58
#